data_AF-A0A172ZIC0-F1
#
_entry.id   AF-A0A172ZIC0-F1
#
_cell.length_a   1.000
_cell.length_b   1.000
_cell.length_c   1.000
_cell.angle_alpha   90.00
_cell.angle_beta   90.00
_cell.angle_gamma   90.00
#
_symmetry.space_group_name_H-M   'P 1'
#
loop_
_entity.id
_entity.type
_entity.pdbx_description
1 polymer ?
#
loop_
_entity_poly.entity_id
_entity_poly.type
_entity_poly.pdbx_seq_one_letter_code
_entity_poly.pdbx_strand_id
1 'polypeptide(L)'
;MNDKYTIYDWNEQNIGYFQELRLENDESCRQHLSIYGFLKNPDYTADQSLDHIYVGILDTRGAMIGHYDFPLKRVIKPIESLPFSHDGDWEVLVHTYEQVARTRRIFEMWDLLRDPLQLRSGLWIDFTLEERKIWQKVAQSYALQTNSWRNQGQEGVTIHLDGRLITDQYAFFLMLGEQLNGPAGYYGSSLDAIDDCLCGDFGPVPPFTVIWSDYQYMENNELLQRKNENGYTMLEVIQTSISILEESGVTIIKE
;
A
#
# COMPACT_ATOMS: atom_id res chain seq x y z
N MET A 1 -21.59 -6.65 0.11
CA MET A 1 -21.31 -6.77 1.56
C MET A 1 -21.12 -5.36 2.08
N ASN A 2 -21.69 -4.98 3.22
CA ASN A 2 -21.58 -3.60 3.72
C ASN A 2 -20.31 -3.38 4.57
N ASP A 3 -19.70 -4.45 5.06
CA ASP A 3 -18.53 -4.37 5.92
C ASP A 3 -17.28 -4.01 5.12
N LYS A 4 -16.52 -3.08 5.67
CA LYS A 4 -15.26 -2.61 5.10
C LYS A 4 -14.07 -3.41 5.62
N TYR A 5 -14.22 -4.07 6.76
CA TYR A 5 -13.11 -4.69 7.44
C TYR A 5 -13.52 -6.04 8.03
N THR A 6 -12.49 -6.82 8.31
CA THR A 6 -12.59 -8.13 8.94
C THR A 6 -11.43 -8.29 9.92
N ILE A 7 -11.61 -9.09 10.96
CA ILE A 7 -10.56 -9.42 11.92
C ILE A 7 -10.27 -10.92 11.83
N TYR A 8 -9.00 -11.27 11.73
CA TYR A 8 -8.51 -12.64 11.83
C TYR A 8 -7.58 -12.81 13.04
N ASP A 9 -7.58 -14.00 13.61
CA ASP A 9 -6.58 -14.40 14.61
C ASP A 9 -5.27 -14.86 13.93
N TRP A 10 -4.29 -15.27 14.73
CA TRP A 10 -3.01 -15.79 14.23
C TRP A 10 -3.12 -17.08 13.41
N ASN A 11 -4.19 -17.83 13.57
CA ASN A 11 -4.43 -19.07 12.83
C ASN A 11 -5.29 -18.82 11.57
N GLU A 12 -5.41 -17.56 11.14
CA GLU A 12 -6.23 -17.13 10.01
C GLU A 12 -7.72 -17.49 10.16
N GLN A 13 -8.22 -17.63 11.40
CA GLN A 13 -9.64 -17.81 11.68
C GLN A 13 -10.34 -16.46 11.72
N ASN A 14 -11.45 -16.36 10.98
CA ASN A 14 -12.24 -15.14 10.92
C ASN A 14 -12.96 -14.90 12.26
N ILE A 15 -12.56 -13.86 12.99
CA ILE A 15 -13.17 -13.46 14.27
C ILE A 15 -14.49 -12.73 14.04
N GLY A 16 -14.56 -11.90 12.98
CA GLY A 16 -15.76 -11.15 12.63
C GLY A 16 -15.50 -10.00 11.67
N TYR A 17 -16.54 -9.20 11.43
CA TYR A 17 -16.57 -8.12 10.43
C TYR A 17 -16.99 -6.81 11.07
N PHE A 18 -16.59 -5.67 10.47
CA PHE A 18 -16.96 -4.35 10.99
C PHE A 18 -16.89 -3.25 9.92
N GLN A 19 -17.48 -2.09 10.23
CA GLN A 19 -17.74 -1.04 9.24
C GLN A 19 -16.75 0.14 9.31
N GLU A 20 -16.36 0.57 10.50
CA GLU A 20 -15.49 1.73 10.68
C GLU A 20 -14.33 1.40 11.62
N LEU A 21 -13.16 1.95 11.26
CA LEU A 21 -11.93 1.84 12.01
C LEU A 21 -11.37 3.24 12.27
N ARG A 22 -10.83 3.46 13.46
CA ARG A 22 -9.97 4.61 13.74
C ARG A 22 -8.73 4.15 14.49
N LEU A 23 -7.58 4.64 14.06
CA LEU A 23 -6.32 4.47 14.77
C LEU A 23 -5.84 5.85 15.22
N GLU A 24 -5.71 6.01 16.53
CA GLU A 24 -5.30 7.26 17.16
C GLU A 24 -4.16 7.00 18.15
N ASN A 25 -3.30 8.01 18.35
CA ASN A 25 -2.25 7.96 19.37
C ASN A 25 -2.70 8.75 20.60
N ASP A 26 -2.51 8.19 21.79
CA ASP A 26 -2.67 8.94 23.04
C ASP A 26 -1.47 9.85 23.33
N GLU A 27 -1.56 10.65 24.40
CA GLU A 27 -0.49 11.55 24.85
C GLU A 27 0.84 10.83 25.16
N SER A 28 0.79 9.52 25.41
CA SER A 28 1.96 8.66 25.66
C SER A 28 2.44 7.92 24.41
N CYS A 29 1.97 8.32 23.22
CA CYS A 29 2.23 7.68 21.94
C CYS A 29 1.78 6.20 21.85
N ARG A 30 0.84 5.78 22.69
CA ARG A 30 0.23 4.44 22.59
C ARG A 30 -0.93 4.49 21.61
N GLN A 31 -1.14 3.39 20.91
CA GLN A 31 -2.06 3.31 19.79
C GLN A 31 -3.39 2.69 20.19
N HIS A 32 -4.45 3.47 20.02
CA HIS A 32 -5.82 3.08 20.26
C HIS A 32 -6.48 2.76 18.93
N LEU A 33 -6.89 1.50 18.76
CA LEU A 33 -7.69 1.05 17.63
C LEU A 33 -9.15 0.99 18.08
N SER A 34 -9.95 1.90 17.55
CA SER A 34 -11.40 1.91 17.74
C SER A 34 -12.07 1.24 16.55
N ILE A 35 -12.90 0.26 16.84
CA ILE A 35 -13.62 -0.60 15.90
C ILE A 35 -15.10 -0.40 16.17
N TYR A 36 -15.86 0.00 15.16
CA TYR A 36 -17.28 0.32 15.30
C TYR A 36 -18.15 -0.63 14.48
N GLY A 37 -19.26 -1.04 15.08
CA GLY A 37 -20.22 -1.95 14.47
C GLY A 37 -19.62 -3.35 14.20
N PHE A 38 -18.83 -3.88 15.13
CA PHE A 38 -18.30 -5.24 15.01
C PHE A 38 -19.42 -6.26 15.14
N LEU A 39 -19.41 -7.23 14.23
CA LEU A 39 -20.28 -8.39 14.21
C LEU A 39 -19.39 -9.63 14.33
N LYS A 40 -19.55 -10.36 15.43
CA LYS A 40 -18.80 -11.57 15.72
C LYS A 40 -19.19 -12.67 14.73
N ASN A 41 -18.19 -13.36 14.19
CA ASN A 41 -18.44 -14.57 13.43
C ASN A 41 -18.99 -15.66 14.38
N PRO A 42 -20.20 -16.21 14.14
CA PRO A 42 -20.75 -17.26 14.98
C PRO A 42 -19.91 -18.55 14.96
N ASP A 43 -19.18 -18.80 13.87
CA ASP A 43 -18.31 -19.97 13.71
C ASP A 43 -16.98 -19.82 14.45
N TYR A 44 -16.65 -18.61 14.92
CA TYR A 44 -15.45 -18.38 15.71
C TYR A 44 -15.68 -18.75 17.18
N THR A 45 -15.00 -19.80 17.64
CA THR A 45 -15.18 -20.36 18.99
C THR A 45 -13.90 -20.32 19.82
N ALA A 46 -12.93 -19.45 19.49
CA ALA A 46 -11.62 -19.53 20.14
C ALA A 46 -11.67 -19.10 21.63
N ASP A 47 -11.15 -19.99 22.49
CA ASP A 47 -10.93 -19.81 23.94
C ASP A 47 -9.51 -19.30 24.26
N GLN A 48 -8.77 -18.79 23.27
CA GLN A 48 -7.35 -18.43 23.41
C GLN A 48 -7.13 -16.93 23.67
N SER A 49 -6.01 -16.63 24.33
CA SER A 49 -5.49 -15.25 24.40
C SER A 49 -5.18 -14.76 22.98
N LEU A 50 -5.67 -13.57 22.63
CA LEU A 50 -5.32 -12.90 21.40
C LEU A 50 -4.13 -11.98 21.66
N ASP A 51 -2.96 -12.38 21.19
CA ASP A 51 -1.73 -11.57 21.29
C ASP A 51 -1.53 -10.70 20.05
N HIS A 52 -2.16 -11.07 18.94
CA HIS A 52 -2.16 -10.36 17.65
C HIS A 52 -3.55 -10.42 17.03
N ILE A 53 -3.89 -9.38 16.27
CA ILE A 53 -5.07 -9.36 15.40
C ILE A 53 -4.68 -8.87 14.01
N TYR A 54 -5.21 -9.53 12.99
CA TYR A 54 -5.06 -9.13 11.60
C TYR A 54 -6.31 -8.41 11.14
N VAL A 55 -6.18 -7.12 10.89
CA VAL A 55 -7.28 -6.32 10.33
C VAL A 55 -7.20 -6.39 8.82
N GLY A 56 -8.09 -7.19 8.22
CA GLY A 56 -8.27 -7.27 6.78
C GLY A 56 -9.14 -6.14 6.25
N ILE A 57 -8.85 -5.71 5.03
CA ILE A 57 -9.50 -4.61 4.30
C ILE A 57 -10.25 -5.23 3.14
N LEU A 58 -11.55 -4.99 3.06
CA LEU A 58 -12.43 -5.64 2.08
C LEU A 58 -12.82 -4.73 0.92
N ASP A 59 -12.89 -5.25 -0.29
CA ASP A 59 -13.59 -4.58 -1.38
C ASP A 59 -15.12 -4.67 -1.20
N THR A 60 -15.87 -3.96 -2.05
CA THR A 60 -17.34 -3.94 -2.06
C THR A 60 -17.98 -5.32 -2.30
N ARG A 61 -17.21 -6.29 -2.81
CA ARG A 61 -17.62 -7.68 -3.03
C ARG A 61 -17.27 -8.59 -1.84
N GLY A 62 -16.58 -8.07 -0.83
CA GLY A 62 -16.15 -8.81 0.36
C GLY A 62 -14.80 -9.52 0.19
N ALA A 63 -14.05 -9.27 -0.89
CA ALA A 63 -12.72 -9.84 -1.08
C ALA A 63 -11.68 -9.04 -0.29
N MET A 64 -10.72 -9.73 0.36
CA MET A 64 -9.64 -9.06 1.06
C MET A 64 -8.63 -8.48 0.06
N ILE A 65 -8.42 -7.16 0.14
CA ILE A 65 -7.53 -6.39 -0.74
C ILE A 65 -6.30 -5.83 -0.04
N GLY A 66 -6.24 -5.93 1.28
CA GLY A 66 -5.05 -5.65 2.09
C GLY A 66 -5.29 -6.10 3.53
N HIS A 67 -4.24 -6.06 4.34
CA HIS A 67 -4.36 -6.32 5.77
C HIS A 67 -3.26 -5.62 6.56
N TYR A 68 -3.47 -5.49 7.87
CA TYR A 68 -2.48 -5.01 8.83
C TYR A 68 -2.42 -5.93 10.04
N ASP A 69 -1.21 -6.26 10.48
CA ASP A 69 -0.97 -6.96 11.75
C ASP A 69 -0.87 -5.96 12.90
N PHE A 70 -1.62 -6.20 13.96
CA PHE A 70 -1.62 -5.44 15.18
C PHE A 70 -1.37 -6.36 16.37
N PRO A 71 -0.18 -6.30 17.00
CA PRO A 71 0.01 -6.84 18.34
C PRO A 71 -1.02 -6.24 19.31
N LEU A 72 -1.89 -7.09 19.85
CA LEU A 72 -2.94 -6.72 20.78
C LEU A 72 -2.35 -6.65 22.19
N LYS A 73 -2.47 -5.50 22.85
CA LYS A 73 -1.94 -5.30 24.21
C LYS A 73 -3.02 -5.47 25.27
N ARG A 74 -4.20 -4.89 25.03
CA ARG A 74 -5.31 -4.92 25.99
C ARG A 74 -6.61 -4.44 25.36
N VAL A 75 -7.73 -4.96 25.82
CA VAL A 75 -9.05 -4.34 25.58
C VAL A 75 -9.24 -3.15 26.52
N ILE A 76 -9.60 -2.00 25.96
CA ILE A 76 -9.96 -0.79 26.70
C ILE A 76 -11.48 -0.73 26.87
N LYS A 77 -12.23 -1.03 25.81
CA LYS A 77 -13.69 -1.15 25.83
C LYS A 77 -14.15 -2.35 25.02
N PRO A 78 -15.12 -3.12 25.54
CA PRO A 78 -15.66 -3.07 26.90
C PRO A 78 -14.63 -3.39 27.99
N ILE A 79 -14.86 -2.93 29.22
CA ILE A 79 -13.95 -3.18 30.35
C ILE A 79 -14.06 -4.66 30.75
N GLU A 80 -12.92 -5.29 31.04
CA GLU A 80 -12.84 -6.69 31.52
C GLU A 80 -13.46 -7.74 30.58
N SER A 81 -13.67 -7.41 29.30
CA SER A 81 -14.15 -8.34 28.30
C SER A 81 -13.00 -9.07 27.59
N LEU A 82 -13.22 -10.34 27.26
CA LEU A 82 -12.38 -11.03 26.28
C LEU A 82 -12.49 -10.31 24.92
N PRO A 83 -11.39 -10.07 24.19
CA PRO A 83 -11.42 -9.31 22.95
C PRO A 83 -12.36 -9.92 21.93
N PHE A 84 -13.22 -9.10 21.33
CA PHE A 84 -14.14 -9.49 20.25
C PHE A 84 -15.08 -10.66 20.60
N SER A 85 -15.43 -10.79 21.88
CA SER A 85 -16.29 -11.88 22.38
C SER A 85 -17.78 -11.71 22.07
N HIS A 86 -18.20 -10.53 21.63
CA HIS A 86 -19.59 -10.22 21.27
C HIS A 86 -19.65 -9.07 20.25
N ASP A 87 -20.84 -8.86 19.69
CA ASP A 87 -21.13 -7.75 18.77
C ASP A 87 -21.04 -6.38 19.48
N GLY A 88 -20.73 -5.32 18.73
CA GLY A 88 -20.72 -3.95 19.20
C GLY A 88 -19.42 -3.20 18.95
N ASP A 89 -19.19 -2.13 19.69
CA ASP A 89 -18.00 -1.30 19.50
C ASP A 89 -16.87 -1.76 20.42
N TRP A 90 -15.65 -1.73 19.91
CA TRP A 90 -14.44 -2.13 20.61
C TRP A 90 -13.40 -1.02 20.58
N GLU A 91 -12.74 -0.82 21.71
CA GLU A 91 -11.53 0.01 21.78
C GLU A 91 -10.41 -0.88 22.32
N VAL A 92 -9.35 -1.04 21.55
CA VAL A 92 -8.22 -1.89 21.94
C VAL A 92 -6.90 -1.14 21.82
N LEU A 93 -6.00 -1.42 22.75
CA LEU A 93 -4.64 -0.93 22.72
C LEU A 93 -3.79 -1.86 21.86
N VAL A 94 -3.18 -1.33 20.82
CA VAL A 94 -2.37 -2.08 19.85
C VAL A 94 -0.97 -1.47 19.72
N HIS A 95 -0.13 -2.11 18.92
CA HIS A 95 1.14 -1.56 18.44
C HIS A 95 1.15 -1.59 16.90
N THR A 96 1.80 -0.63 16.24
CA THR A 96 2.11 -0.68 14.81
C THR A 96 3.61 -0.57 14.59
N TYR A 97 4.15 -1.49 13.80
CA TYR A 97 5.54 -1.45 13.39
C TYR A 97 5.76 -0.47 12.23
N GLU A 98 4.71 -0.18 11.47
CA GLU A 98 4.77 0.73 10.32
C GLU A 98 4.50 2.18 10.73
N GLN A 99 5.43 3.07 10.38
CA GLN A 99 5.31 4.52 10.58
C GLN A 99 4.11 5.11 9.80
N VAL A 100 3.83 4.58 8.61
CA VAL A 100 2.77 5.06 7.71
C VAL A 100 1.38 4.67 8.22
N ALA A 101 1.27 3.50 8.85
CA ALA A 101 0.05 3.03 9.50
C ALA A 101 -0.38 3.94 10.66
N ARG A 102 0.49 4.82 11.17
CA ARG A 102 0.16 5.78 12.24
C ARG A 102 -0.71 6.95 11.80
N THR A 103 -1.04 7.04 10.51
CA THR A 103 -1.87 8.11 9.98
C THR A 103 -3.26 7.56 9.67
N ARG A 104 -4.31 8.24 10.15
CA ARG A 104 -5.70 7.99 9.74
C ARG A 104 -5.86 7.94 8.21
N ARG A 105 -5.02 8.70 7.51
CA ARG A 105 -5.02 8.84 6.05
C ARG A 105 -4.82 7.51 5.31
N ILE A 106 -4.15 6.52 5.90
CA ILE A 106 -3.94 5.21 5.25
C ILE A 106 -5.27 4.49 4.97
N PHE A 107 -6.21 4.50 5.91
CA PHE A 107 -7.51 3.84 5.73
C PHE A 107 -8.42 4.59 4.77
N GLU A 108 -8.29 5.92 4.71
CA GLU A 108 -8.98 6.75 3.71
C GLU A 108 -8.45 6.46 2.29
N MET A 109 -7.17 6.12 2.14
CA MET A 109 -6.62 5.71 0.85
C MET A 109 -7.12 4.33 0.43
N TRP A 110 -7.26 3.39 1.35
CA TRP A 110 -7.88 2.10 1.04
C TRP A 110 -9.30 2.23 0.50
N ASP A 111 -10.07 3.22 0.96
CA ASP A 111 -11.41 3.48 0.42
C ASP A 111 -11.41 3.77 -1.09
N LEU A 112 -10.30 4.30 -1.65
CA LEU A 112 -10.14 4.52 -3.09
C LEU A 112 -10.00 3.24 -3.91
N LEU A 113 -9.67 2.11 -3.27
CA LEU A 113 -9.46 0.81 -3.92
C LEU A 113 -10.61 -0.18 -3.72
N ARG A 114 -11.59 0.15 -2.87
CA ARG A 114 -12.67 -0.79 -2.49
C ARG A 114 -13.68 -1.07 -3.59
N ASP A 115 -13.82 -0.20 -4.58
CA ASP A 115 -14.68 -0.46 -5.73
C ASP A 115 -13.82 -0.81 -6.95
N PRO A 116 -13.69 -2.10 -7.30
CA PRO A 116 -12.92 -2.56 -8.44
C PRO A 116 -13.36 -1.94 -9.77
N LEU A 117 -14.64 -1.53 -9.88
CA LEU A 117 -15.18 -0.92 -11.10
C LEU A 117 -14.79 0.56 -11.24
N GLN A 118 -14.31 1.19 -10.18
CA GLN A 118 -13.91 2.60 -10.16
C GLN A 118 -12.39 2.80 -10.09
N LEU A 119 -11.62 1.70 -10.13
CA LEU A 119 -10.15 1.75 -10.16
C LEU A 119 -9.69 2.49 -11.42
N ARG A 120 -8.91 3.55 -11.20
CA ARG A 120 -8.34 4.39 -12.25
C ARG A 120 -6.89 4.74 -11.91
N SER A 121 -6.06 4.83 -12.94
CA SER A 121 -4.69 5.31 -12.80
C SER A 121 -4.66 6.81 -12.53
N GLY A 122 -3.55 7.28 -11.96
CA GLY A 122 -3.28 8.70 -11.75
C GLY A 122 -3.93 9.30 -10.51
N LEU A 123 -4.51 8.50 -9.61
CA LEU A 123 -5.05 9.01 -8.33
C LEU A 123 -4.00 9.77 -7.52
N TRP A 124 -2.74 9.38 -7.62
CA TRP A 124 -1.60 9.94 -6.89
C TRP A 124 -1.08 11.27 -7.46
N ILE A 125 -1.55 11.71 -8.63
CA ILE A 125 -1.04 12.92 -9.30
C ILE A 125 -1.24 14.14 -8.42
N ASP A 126 -2.44 14.31 -7.85
CA ASP A 126 -2.81 15.45 -7.01
C ASP A 126 -2.44 15.28 -5.53
N PHE A 127 -1.82 14.15 -5.16
CA PHE A 127 -1.41 13.88 -3.78
C PHE A 127 -0.20 14.72 -3.39
N THR A 128 -0.16 15.14 -2.13
CA THR A 128 1.06 15.67 -1.50
C THR A 128 2.15 14.60 -1.43
N LEU A 129 3.41 15.01 -1.20
CA LEU A 129 4.52 14.07 -1.01
C LEU A 129 4.23 13.01 0.08
N GLU A 130 3.68 13.44 1.22
CA GLU A 130 3.33 12.52 2.31
C GLU A 130 2.20 11.57 1.92
N GLU A 131 1.23 12.05 1.13
CA GLU A 131 0.17 11.19 0.62
C GLU A 131 0.70 10.18 -0.42
N ARG A 132 1.66 10.54 -1.28
CA ARG A 132 2.29 9.59 -2.21
C ARG A 132 3.09 8.52 -1.47
N LYS A 133 3.75 8.86 -0.35
CA LYS A 133 4.40 7.86 0.53
C LYS A 133 3.40 6.84 1.06
N ILE A 134 2.26 7.32 1.54
CA ILE A 134 1.18 6.45 2.05
C ILE A 134 0.62 5.60 0.90
N TRP A 135 0.34 6.22 -0.25
CA TRP A 135 -0.23 5.54 -1.42
C TRP A 135 0.70 4.46 -1.97
N GLN A 136 2.01 4.68 -2.01
CA GLN A 136 2.98 3.67 -2.42
C GLN A 136 2.90 2.41 -1.55
N LYS A 137 2.73 2.57 -0.23
CA LYS A 137 2.55 1.44 0.68
C LYS A 137 1.20 0.74 0.48
N VAL A 138 0.14 1.50 0.29
CA VAL A 138 -1.19 0.94 -0.04
C VAL A 138 -1.14 0.15 -1.35
N ALA A 139 -0.53 0.69 -2.41
CA ALA A 139 -0.37 0.03 -3.71
C ALA A 139 0.47 -1.26 -3.60
N GLN A 140 1.59 -1.22 -2.87
CA GLN A 140 2.42 -2.39 -2.60
C GLN A 140 1.62 -3.50 -1.88
N SER A 141 0.98 -3.17 -0.75
CA SER A 141 0.18 -4.14 0.01
C SER A 141 -1.00 -4.67 -0.81
N TYR A 142 -1.64 -3.81 -1.61
CA TYR A 142 -2.72 -4.20 -2.51
C TYR A 142 -2.26 -5.23 -3.54
N ALA A 143 -1.12 -4.95 -4.19
CA ALA A 143 -0.60 -5.82 -5.23
C ALA A 143 -0.20 -7.19 -4.69
N LEU A 144 0.48 -7.22 -3.53
CA LEU A 144 0.85 -8.46 -2.84
C LEU A 144 -0.37 -9.27 -2.40
N GLN A 145 -1.41 -8.61 -1.88
CA GLN A 145 -2.61 -9.29 -1.40
C GLN A 145 -3.46 -9.86 -2.54
N THR A 146 -3.53 -9.14 -3.66
CA THR A 146 -4.42 -9.48 -4.79
C THR A 146 -3.72 -10.22 -5.92
N ASN A 147 -2.39 -10.38 -5.82
CA ASN A 147 -1.54 -10.94 -6.88
C ASN A 147 -1.80 -10.23 -8.23
N SER A 148 -1.92 -8.91 -8.21
CA SER A 148 -2.31 -8.09 -9.37
C SER A 148 -1.14 -7.72 -10.28
N TRP A 149 -0.29 -8.70 -10.56
CA TRP A 149 0.85 -8.61 -11.49
C TRP A 149 0.35 -8.68 -12.94
N ARG A 150 -0.24 -7.58 -13.42
CA ARG A 150 -0.68 -7.55 -14.82
C ARG A 150 0.52 -7.69 -15.75
N ASN A 151 0.27 -8.19 -16.96
CA ASN A 151 1.30 -8.37 -17.97
C ASN A 151 2.45 -9.31 -17.55
N GLN A 152 2.32 -10.06 -16.45
CA GLN A 152 3.27 -11.11 -16.09
C GLN A 152 3.33 -12.15 -17.23
N GLY A 153 4.54 -12.42 -17.71
CA GLY A 153 4.78 -13.33 -18.83
C GLY A 153 4.40 -12.77 -20.21
N GLN A 154 4.04 -11.49 -20.33
CA GLN A 154 3.89 -10.84 -21.63
C GLN A 154 5.24 -10.35 -22.16
N GLU A 155 5.53 -10.68 -23.42
CA GLU A 155 6.69 -10.17 -24.13
C GLU A 155 6.36 -8.88 -24.89
N GLY A 156 7.35 -8.01 -25.07
CA GLY A 156 7.20 -6.81 -25.93
C GLY A 156 6.30 -5.72 -25.33
N VAL A 157 6.18 -5.66 -24.00
CA VAL A 157 5.46 -4.59 -23.31
C VAL A 157 6.11 -3.24 -23.62
N THR A 158 5.30 -2.23 -23.94
CA THR A 158 5.72 -0.84 -24.06
C THR A 158 4.87 0.02 -23.16
N ILE A 159 5.53 0.80 -22.29
CA ILE A 159 4.89 1.72 -21.37
C ILE A 159 5.29 3.18 -21.65
N HIS A 160 4.47 4.11 -21.17
CA HIS A 160 4.70 5.55 -21.35
C HIS A 160 4.83 6.26 -20.00
N LEU A 161 5.91 7.02 -19.82
CA LEU A 161 6.11 7.91 -18.67
C LEU A 161 6.06 9.38 -19.11
N ASP A 162 5.49 10.23 -18.26
CA ASP A 162 5.43 11.68 -18.43
C ASP A 162 6.28 12.35 -17.34
N GLY A 163 7.42 12.91 -17.74
CA GLY A 163 8.37 13.57 -16.85
C GLY A 163 7.77 14.76 -16.09
N ARG A 164 6.68 15.38 -16.59
CA ARG A 164 6.02 16.50 -15.91
C ARG A 164 5.28 16.08 -14.64
N LEU A 165 4.82 14.83 -14.59
CA LEU A 165 4.11 14.28 -13.43
C LEU A 165 5.07 13.73 -12.37
N ILE A 166 6.33 13.48 -12.72
CA ILE A 166 7.36 12.99 -11.80
C ILE A 166 7.94 14.18 -11.03
N THR A 167 7.31 14.47 -9.90
CA THR A 167 7.62 15.63 -9.05
C THR A 167 8.40 15.26 -7.78
N ASP A 168 8.50 13.96 -7.49
CA ASP A 168 9.33 13.35 -6.46
C ASP A 168 9.62 11.88 -6.85
N GLN A 169 10.48 11.20 -6.09
CA GLN A 169 10.81 9.80 -6.36
C GLN A 169 9.61 8.84 -6.19
N TYR A 170 8.63 9.15 -5.33
CA TYR A 170 7.45 8.30 -5.13
C TYR A 170 6.53 8.39 -6.34
N ALA A 171 6.38 9.58 -6.93
CA ALA A 171 5.66 9.76 -8.19
C ALA A 171 6.26 8.92 -9.33
N PHE A 172 7.60 8.79 -9.40
CA PHE A 172 8.26 7.89 -10.34
C PHE A 172 7.86 6.42 -10.14
N PHE A 173 8.02 5.88 -8.92
CA PHE A 173 7.67 4.49 -8.63
C PHE A 173 6.17 4.20 -8.84
N LEU A 174 5.30 5.14 -8.45
CA LEU A 174 3.85 5.01 -8.63
C LEU A 174 3.46 5.02 -10.11
N MET A 175 4.05 5.92 -10.92
CA MET A 175 3.81 5.93 -12.35
C MET A 175 4.29 4.63 -13.01
N LEU A 176 5.51 4.17 -12.68
CA LEU A 176 6.07 2.95 -13.23
C LEU A 176 5.17 1.74 -12.92
N GLY A 177 4.77 1.60 -11.65
CA GLY A 177 3.86 0.55 -11.20
C GLY A 177 2.51 0.60 -11.91
N GLU A 178 1.92 1.78 -12.09
CA GLU A 178 0.63 1.89 -12.76
C GLU A 178 0.69 1.60 -14.26
N GLN A 179 1.78 1.98 -14.91
CA GLN A 179 1.94 1.73 -16.34
C GLN A 179 2.19 0.25 -16.64
N LEU A 180 2.91 -0.46 -15.77
CA LEU A 180 3.20 -1.88 -15.93
C LEU A 180 2.04 -2.77 -15.46
N ASN A 181 1.44 -2.44 -14.32
CA ASN A 181 0.49 -3.30 -13.62
C ASN A 181 -0.95 -2.74 -13.56
N GLY A 182 -1.23 -1.61 -14.19
CA GLY A 182 -2.55 -0.99 -14.23
C GLY A 182 -2.87 -0.14 -12.98
N PRO A 183 -4.13 0.32 -12.80
CA PRO A 183 -4.51 1.20 -11.69
C PRO A 183 -4.04 0.70 -10.32
N ALA A 184 -3.43 1.60 -9.53
CA ALA A 184 -2.81 1.26 -8.24
C ALA A 184 -1.75 0.13 -8.30
N GLY A 185 -1.16 -0.09 -9.48
CA GLY A 185 -0.14 -1.10 -9.71
C GLY A 185 1.16 -0.79 -8.98
N TYR A 186 1.84 -1.86 -8.57
CA TYR A 186 3.14 -1.80 -7.91
C TYR A 186 4.21 -2.38 -8.83
N TYR A 187 5.34 -1.70 -8.98
CA TYR A 187 6.55 -2.25 -9.63
C TYR A 187 7.79 -1.59 -8.99
N GLY A 188 8.08 -2.03 -7.77
CA GLY A 188 9.18 -1.51 -6.95
C GLY A 188 8.83 -0.24 -6.15
N SER A 189 9.33 -0.16 -4.91
CA SER A 189 9.22 1.03 -4.05
C SER A 189 10.56 1.67 -3.67
N SER A 190 11.66 1.09 -4.13
CA SER A 190 13.05 1.45 -3.87
C SER A 190 13.94 0.85 -4.96
N LEU A 191 15.25 1.13 -4.91
CA LEU A 191 16.22 0.56 -5.84
C LEU A 191 16.23 -0.98 -5.77
N ASP A 192 16.39 -1.54 -4.56
CA ASP A 192 16.37 -2.99 -4.34
C ASP A 192 15.04 -3.61 -4.79
N ALA A 193 13.92 -2.92 -4.51
CA ALA A 193 12.61 -3.43 -4.87
C ALA A 193 12.34 -3.41 -6.38
N ILE A 194 12.95 -2.49 -7.14
CA ILE A 194 12.91 -2.54 -8.61
C ILE A 194 13.73 -3.73 -9.11
N ASP A 195 14.93 -3.94 -8.57
CA ASP A 195 15.80 -5.06 -8.93
C ASP A 195 15.09 -6.42 -8.69
N ASP A 196 14.44 -6.57 -7.54
CA ASP A 196 13.59 -7.72 -7.24
C ASP A 196 12.47 -7.90 -8.27
N CYS A 197 11.78 -6.81 -8.65
CA CYS A 197 10.68 -6.88 -9.62
C CYS A 197 11.14 -7.37 -11.01
N LEU A 198 12.37 -7.02 -11.42
CA LEU A 198 12.96 -7.42 -12.70
C LEU A 198 13.28 -8.91 -12.75
N CYS A 199 13.39 -9.58 -11.60
CA CYS A 199 13.62 -11.02 -11.51
C CYS A 199 12.35 -11.88 -11.69
N GLY A 200 11.15 -11.27 -11.73
CA GLY A 200 9.87 -11.97 -11.92
C GLY A 200 8.94 -11.90 -10.71
N ASP A 201 7.72 -12.44 -10.86
CA ASP A 201 6.64 -12.46 -9.84
C ASP A 201 6.04 -11.10 -9.44
N PHE A 202 6.38 -10.02 -10.16
CA PHE A 202 5.83 -8.67 -9.91
C PHE A 202 5.35 -7.94 -11.18
N GLY A 203 5.19 -8.64 -12.30
CA GLY A 203 4.73 -8.08 -13.57
C GLY A 203 5.63 -8.50 -14.74
N PRO A 204 5.78 -7.65 -15.77
CA PRO A 204 6.69 -7.89 -16.89
C PRO A 204 8.13 -8.05 -16.42
N VAL A 205 8.84 -9.02 -16.99
CA VAL A 205 10.30 -9.11 -16.88
C VAL A 205 10.94 -8.58 -18.17
N PRO A 206 12.20 -8.11 -18.14
CA PRO A 206 12.87 -7.70 -19.36
C PRO A 206 12.93 -8.83 -20.41
N PRO A 207 12.88 -8.49 -21.71
CA PRO A 207 12.90 -7.13 -22.27
C PRO A 207 11.52 -6.48 -22.37
N PHE A 208 11.43 -5.19 -22.02
CA PHE A 208 10.31 -4.30 -22.31
C PHE A 208 10.80 -2.88 -22.62
N THR A 209 9.92 -2.01 -23.13
CA THR A 209 10.26 -0.65 -23.55
C THR A 209 9.55 0.40 -22.70
N VAL A 210 10.28 1.47 -22.36
CA VAL A 210 9.77 2.67 -21.68
C VAL A 210 9.96 3.85 -22.61
N ILE A 211 8.87 4.47 -23.03
CA ILE A 211 8.88 5.75 -23.76
C ILE A 211 8.65 6.86 -22.72
N TRP A 212 9.63 7.73 -22.56
CA TRP A 212 9.64 8.75 -21.52
C TRP A 212 9.58 10.14 -22.13
N SER A 213 8.37 10.69 -22.20
CA SER A 213 8.11 12.05 -22.65
C SER A 213 8.48 13.10 -21.61
N ASP A 214 8.93 14.27 -22.07
CA ASP A 214 9.29 15.41 -21.21
C ASP A 214 10.37 15.04 -20.17
N TYR A 215 11.31 14.15 -20.53
CA TYR A 215 12.35 13.69 -19.61
C TYR A 215 13.19 14.85 -19.06
N GLN A 216 13.55 15.79 -19.93
CA GLN A 216 14.34 16.97 -19.57
C GLN A 216 13.61 17.88 -18.57
N TYR A 217 12.28 17.91 -18.57
CA TYR A 217 11.50 18.66 -17.60
C TYR A 217 11.71 18.11 -16.19
N MET A 218 11.66 16.78 -16.04
CA MET A 218 11.93 16.08 -14.78
C MET A 218 13.39 16.31 -14.35
N GLU A 219 14.35 16.13 -15.25
CA GLU A 219 15.77 16.28 -14.94
C GLU A 219 16.12 17.71 -14.44
N ASN A 220 15.49 18.73 -15.03
CA ASN A 220 15.68 20.13 -14.65
C ASN A 220 14.87 20.56 -13.42
N ASN A 221 14.12 19.65 -12.78
CA ASN A 221 13.30 19.99 -11.62
C ASN A 221 14.18 20.25 -10.39
N GLU A 222 14.24 21.51 -9.95
CA GLU A 222 15.04 21.93 -8.80
C GLU A 222 14.70 21.19 -7.50
N LEU A 223 13.44 20.76 -7.31
CA LEU A 223 13.06 19.99 -6.11
C LEU A 223 13.70 18.61 -6.10
N LEU A 224 13.78 17.96 -7.26
CA LEU A 224 14.39 16.64 -7.39
C LEU A 224 15.90 16.68 -7.15
N GLN A 225 16.54 17.82 -7.44
CA GLN A 225 17.98 18.05 -7.27
C GLN A 225 18.36 18.47 -5.84
N ARG A 226 17.39 18.65 -4.92
CA ARG A 226 17.69 18.99 -3.53
C ARG A 226 18.24 17.77 -2.78
N LYS A 227 19.38 17.95 -2.12
CA LYS A 227 19.96 16.95 -1.24
C LYS A 227 19.11 16.80 0.02
N ASN A 228 18.86 15.55 0.41
CA ASN A 228 18.30 15.23 1.71
C ASN A 228 19.39 15.15 2.80
N GLU A 229 19.00 14.78 4.01
CA GLU A 229 19.88 14.62 5.18
C GLU A 229 21.03 13.62 4.98
N ASN A 230 20.86 12.65 4.07
CA ASN A 230 21.85 11.63 3.75
C ASN A 230 22.73 12.02 2.55
N GLY A 231 22.58 13.25 2.03
CA GLY A 231 23.44 13.82 0.99
C GLY A 231 23.10 13.44 -0.45
N TYR A 232 22.05 12.64 -0.67
CA TYR A 232 21.56 12.27 -1.99
C TYR A 232 20.29 13.05 -2.38
N THR A 233 20.00 13.09 -3.68
CA THR A 233 18.87 13.78 -4.29
C THR A 233 17.82 12.77 -4.75
N MET A 234 16.56 13.20 -4.89
CA MET A 234 15.53 12.33 -5.47
C MET A 234 15.83 12.01 -6.95
N LEU A 235 16.47 12.94 -7.66
CA LEU A 235 16.91 12.73 -9.04
C LEU A 235 17.94 11.59 -9.14
N GLU A 236 18.90 11.52 -8.22
CA GLU A 236 19.89 10.43 -8.18
C GLU A 236 19.21 9.05 -7.97
N VAL A 237 18.14 8.97 -7.17
CA VAL A 237 17.37 7.73 -6.99
C VAL A 237 16.67 7.33 -8.29
N ILE A 238 16.06 8.29 -8.99
CA ILE A 238 15.38 8.05 -10.28
C ILE A 238 16.42 7.62 -11.33
N GLN A 239 17.53 8.33 -11.45
CA GLN A 239 18.60 8.00 -12.39
C GLN A 239 19.23 6.64 -12.11
N THR A 240 19.44 6.29 -10.84
CA THR A 240 19.92 4.95 -10.46
C THR A 240 18.89 3.87 -10.83
N SER A 241 17.59 4.15 -10.65
CA SER A 241 16.52 3.23 -11.08
C SER A 241 16.53 3.01 -12.59
N ILE A 242 16.76 4.08 -13.38
CA ILE A 242 16.93 4.00 -14.84
C ILE A 242 18.10 3.10 -15.20
N SER A 243 19.26 3.27 -14.56
CA SER A 243 20.42 2.42 -14.80
C SER A 243 20.13 0.95 -14.52
N ILE A 244 19.46 0.63 -13.40
CA ILE A 244 19.07 -0.75 -13.05
C ILE A 244 18.16 -1.36 -14.13
N LEU A 245 17.18 -0.59 -14.62
CA LEU A 245 16.29 -1.01 -15.70
C LEU A 245 17.07 -1.29 -17.00
N GLU A 246 17.93 -0.36 -17.43
CA GLU A 246 18.73 -0.50 -18.65
C GLU A 246 19.72 -1.68 -18.58
N GLU A 247 20.41 -1.84 -17.45
CA GLU A 247 21.34 -2.95 -17.19
C GLU A 247 20.63 -4.32 -17.20
N SER A 248 19.35 -4.34 -16.82
CA SER A 248 18.51 -5.54 -16.85
C SER A 248 17.90 -5.83 -18.24
N GLY A 249 18.14 -4.98 -19.24
CA GLY A 249 17.66 -5.18 -20.62
C GLY A 249 16.36 -4.46 -20.96
N VAL A 250 15.92 -3.50 -20.15
CA VAL A 250 14.81 -2.60 -20.47
C VAL A 250 15.31 -1.51 -21.41
N THR A 251 14.57 -1.24 -22.49
CA THR A 251 14.90 -0.14 -23.41
C THR A 251 14.20 1.14 -22.95
N ILE A 252 14.96 2.21 -22.68
CA ILE A 252 14.40 3.51 -22.28
C ILE A 252 14.66 4.55 -23.37
N ILE A 253 13.58 5.11 -23.93
CA ILE A 253 13.62 6.16 -24.95
C ILE A 253 13.21 7.47 -24.29
N LYS A 254 14.12 8.44 -24.23
CA LYS A 254 13.90 9.75 -23.60
C LYS A 254 13.55 10.77 -24.70
N GLU A 255 12.33 11.31 -24.66
CA GLU A 255 11.79 12.31 -25.59
C GLU A 255 11.69 13.71 -24.95
#